data_AF-A0A4W5PXR1-F1
#
_entry.id   AF-A0A4W5PXR1-F1
#
_cell.length_a   1.000
_cell.length_b   1.000
_cell.length_c   1.000
_cell.angle_alpha   90.00
_cell.angle_beta   90.00
_cell.angle_gamma   90.00
#
_symmetry.space_group_name_H-M   'P 1'
#
loop_
_entity.id
_entity.type
_entity.pdbx_description
1 polymer ?
#
loop_
_entity_poly.entity_id
_entity_poly.type
_entity_poly.pdbx_seq_one_letter_code
_entity_poly.pdbx_strand_id
1 'polypeptide(L)'
;MLCGAGCKLWSNAMEILEEKDGVDTELLVYAMNLINKTLAGLPDQDSFYDVVDCLEEQGMEAMSQRHRSRKGTDLDLMEQFNIYEVPPPPRLSGIHFLA
;
A
#
# COMPACT_ATOMS: atom_id res chain seq x y z
N MET A 1 2.97 5.28 -17.42
CA MET A 1 1.61 5.08 -17.97
C MET A 1 0.69 6.04 -17.23
N LEU A 2 0.38 7.20 -17.81
CA LEU A 2 -0.37 8.26 -17.12
C LEU A 2 -1.87 8.01 -17.30
N CYS A 3 -2.59 7.86 -16.19
CA CYS A 3 -4.03 7.62 -16.18
C CYS A 3 -4.79 8.82 -16.76
N GLY A 4 -5.59 8.56 -17.79
CA GLY A 4 -6.61 9.48 -18.26
C GLY A 4 -7.74 9.60 -17.24
N ALA A 5 -8.19 10.85 -17.03
CA ALA A 5 -9.26 11.31 -16.15
C ALA A 5 -8.90 11.50 -14.66
N GLY A 6 -8.03 12.47 -14.35
CA GLY A 6 -8.12 13.39 -13.20
C GLY A 6 -8.07 12.86 -11.76
N CYS A 7 -8.30 11.57 -11.52
CA CYS A 7 -8.21 10.92 -10.23
C CYS A 7 -6.84 10.26 -10.10
N LYS A 8 -6.15 10.51 -8.98
CA LYS A 8 -4.89 9.83 -8.65
C LYS A 8 -5.16 8.33 -8.55
N LEU A 9 -4.28 7.51 -9.11
CA LEU A 9 -4.33 6.06 -8.88
C LEU A 9 -4.36 5.80 -7.36
N TRP A 10 -5.07 4.77 -6.91
CA TRP A 10 -5.23 4.45 -5.48
C TRP A 10 -6.03 5.45 -4.62
N SER A 11 -6.53 6.56 -5.17
CA SER A 11 -7.27 7.58 -4.38
C SER A 11 -8.41 7.00 -3.54
N ASN A 12 -9.15 6.05 -4.09
CA ASN A 12 -10.27 5.42 -3.38
C ASN A 12 -9.80 4.56 -2.20
N ALA A 13 -8.69 3.83 -2.36
CA ALA A 13 -8.11 3.05 -1.27
C ALA A 13 -7.53 3.96 -0.19
N MET A 14 -6.86 5.04 -0.60
CA MET A 14 -6.34 6.05 0.32
C MET A 14 -7.45 6.75 1.10
N GLU A 15 -8.59 7.04 0.46
CA GLU A 15 -9.77 7.62 1.15
C GLU A 15 -10.37 6.66 2.19
N ILE A 16 -10.45 5.36 1.88
CA ILE A 16 -10.87 4.32 2.84
C ILE A 16 -9.92 4.32 4.04
N LEU A 17 -8.61 4.34 3.80
CA LEU A 17 -7.59 4.29 4.84
C LEU A 17 -7.48 5.59 5.65
N GLU A 18 -7.95 6.74 5.14
CA GLU A 18 -7.90 8.02 5.87
C GLU A 18 -8.79 8.04 7.13
N GLU A 19 -9.74 7.11 7.24
CA GLU A 19 -10.73 6.99 8.31
C GLU A 19 -11.39 8.34 8.65
N LYS A 20 -12.43 8.71 7.90
CA LYS A 20 -13.20 9.93 8.21
C LYS A 20 -14.29 9.75 9.26
N ASP A 21 -14.91 8.57 9.38
CA ASP A 21 -16.09 8.39 10.25
C ASP A 21 -16.17 7.01 10.95
N GLY A 22 -15.12 6.60 11.67
CA GLY A 22 -15.18 5.34 12.44
C GLY A 22 -15.40 4.11 11.56
N VAL A 23 -14.72 4.10 10.40
CA VAL A 23 -14.75 3.04 9.40
C VAL A 23 -14.47 1.67 10.02
N ASP A 24 -15.15 0.66 9.49
CA ASP A 24 -14.96 -0.75 9.83
C ASP A 24 -13.49 -1.16 9.67
N THR A 25 -12.87 -1.60 10.76
CA THR A 25 -11.48 -2.05 10.74
C THR A 25 -11.26 -3.18 9.74
N GLU A 26 -12.26 -4.05 9.51
CA GLU A 26 -12.16 -5.13 8.53
C GLU A 26 -11.93 -4.56 7.13
N LEU A 27 -12.59 -3.45 6.79
CA LEU A 27 -12.42 -2.77 5.52
C LEU A 27 -11.02 -2.16 5.37
N LEU A 28 -10.46 -1.60 6.44
CA LEU A 28 -9.08 -1.09 6.46
C LEU A 28 -8.07 -2.22 6.23
N VAL A 29 -8.27 -3.36 6.89
CA VAL A 29 -7.44 -4.56 6.70
C VAL A 29 -7.52 -5.04 5.26
N TYR A 30 -8.71 -5.10 4.66
CA TYR A 30 -8.87 -5.47 3.26
C TYR A 30 -8.18 -4.49 2.31
N ALA A 31 -8.31 -3.19 2.55
CA ALA A 31 -7.67 -2.17 1.73
C ALA A 31 -6.12 -2.30 1.77
N MET A 32 -5.54 -2.46 2.96
CA MET A 32 -4.10 -2.68 3.08
C MET A 32 -3.66 -4.02 2.49
N ASN A 33 -4.41 -5.09 2.69
CA ASN A 33 -4.10 -6.40 2.12
C ASN A 33 -4.15 -6.35 0.58
N LEU A 34 -5.11 -5.62 -0.01
CA LEU A 34 -5.17 -5.40 -1.46
C LEU A 34 -3.90 -4.69 -1.97
N ILE A 35 -3.48 -3.62 -1.29
CA ILE A 35 -2.25 -2.89 -1.63
C ILE A 35 -1.04 -3.83 -1.56
N ASN A 36 -0.87 -4.53 -0.44
CA ASN A 36 0.25 -5.45 -0.21
C ASN A 36 0.29 -6.58 -1.24
N LYS A 37 -0.86 -7.18 -1.58
CA LYS A 37 -0.94 -8.24 -2.59
C LYS A 37 -0.66 -7.71 -4.00
N THR A 38 -1.07 -6.48 -4.30
CA THR A 38 -0.78 -5.85 -5.59
C THR A 38 0.71 -5.59 -5.73
N LEU A 39 1.33 -4.97 -4.72
CA LEU A 39 2.77 -4.74 -4.69
C LEU A 39 3.59 -6.04 -4.81
N ALA A 40 3.19 -7.07 -4.06
CA ALA A 40 3.85 -8.39 -4.11
C ALA A 40 3.64 -9.15 -5.45
N GLY A 41 2.66 -8.72 -6.25
CA GLY A 41 2.35 -9.28 -7.56
C GLY A 41 3.03 -8.58 -8.73
N LEU A 42 3.72 -7.44 -8.49
CA LEU A 42 4.40 -6.70 -9.55
C LEU A 42 5.64 -7.47 -10.06
N PRO A 43 5.89 -7.47 -11.39
CA PRO A 43 6.87 -8.35 -12.01
C PRO A 43 8.32 -7.85 -11.93
N ASP A 44 8.50 -6.57 -11.61
CA ASP A 44 9.78 -5.88 -11.62
C ASP A 44 9.82 -4.74 -10.59
N GLN A 45 11.03 -4.25 -10.34
CA GLN A 45 11.33 -3.24 -9.35
C GLN A 45 10.85 -1.84 -9.77
N ASP A 46 10.90 -1.50 -11.05
CA ASP A 46 10.49 -0.18 -11.55
C ASP A 46 8.98 -0.01 -11.34
N SER A 47 8.19 -1.01 -11.74
CA SER A 47 6.74 -1.03 -11.52
C SER A 47 6.38 -0.97 -10.03
N PHE A 48 7.18 -1.62 -9.17
CA PHE A 48 6.98 -1.58 -7.72
C PHE A 48 7.14 -0.15 -7.17
N TYR A 49 8.25 0.51 -7.50
CA TYR A 49 8.50 1.86 -7.00
C TYR A 49 7.58 2.91 -7.63
N ASP A 50 7.15 2.74 -8.89
CA ASP A 50 6.10 3.57 -9.51
C ASP A 50 4.80 3.58 -8.68
N VAL A 51 4.41 2.42 -8.14
CA VAL A 51 3.19 2.29 -7.32
C VAL A 51 3.43 2.82 -5.90
N VAL A 52 4.58 2.54 -5.29
CA VAL A 52 4.92 3.05 -3.96
C VAL A 52 4.96 4.58 -3.96
N ASP A 53 5.64 5.20 -4.92
CA ASP A 53 5.71 6.66 -5.05
C ASP A 53 4.31 7.27 -5.19
N CYS A 54 3.42 6.63 -5.97
CA CYS A 54 2.04 7.08 -6.11
C CYS A 54 1.24 7.02 -4.78
N LEU A 55 1.49 6.04 -3.92
CA LEU A 55 0.84 5.92 -2.61
C LEU A 55 1.42 6.96 -1.63
N GLU A 56 2.73 7.19 -1.67
CA GLU A 56 3.40 8.18 -0.82
C GLU A 56 3.00 9.62 -1.19
N GLU A 57 2.83 9.93 -2.47
CA GLU A 57 2.26 11.21 -2.93
C GLU A 57 0.82 11.48 -2.45
N GLN A 58 0.15 10.45 -1.91
CA GLN A 58 -1.18 10.53 -1.30
C GLN A 58 -1.15 10.43 0.23
N GLY A 59 0.05 10.40 0.83
CA GLY A 59 0.24 10.47 2.28
C GLY A 59 0.21 9.12 2.99
N MET A 60 0.60 8.03 2.32
CA MET A 60 0.65 6.69 2.93
C MET A 60 1.52 6.65 4.19
N GLU A 61 2.71 7.24 4.19
CA GLU A 61 3.56 7.31 5.40
C GLU A 61 2.82 7.94 6.59
N ALA A 62 2.22 9.12 6.40
CA ALA A 62 1.50 9.83 7.47
C ALA A 62 0.31 9.01 7.99
N MET A 63 -0.38 8.30 7.10
CA MET A 63 -1.51 7.44 7.42
C MET A 63 -1.10 6.20 8.22
N SER A 64 -0.03 5.54 7.79
CA SER A 64 0.62 4.42 8.49
C SER A 64 1.04 4.83 9.91
N GLN A 65 1.68 5.99 10.07
CA GLN A 65 2.09 6.51 11.38
C GLN A 65 0.88 6.83 12.29
N ARG A 66 -0.18 7.44 11.75
CA ARG A 66 -1.40 7.74 12.52
C ARG A 66 -2.06 6.47 13.06
N HIS A 67 -2.19 5.42 12.24
CA HIS A 67 -2.79 4.16 12.67
C HIS A 67 -1.92 3.41 13.68
N ARG A 68 -0.59 3.42 13.50
CA ARG A 68 0.35 2.79 14.45
C ARG A 68 0.44 3.51 15.80
N SER A 69 0.22 4.82 15.84
CA SER A 69 0.27 5.62 17.08
C SER A 69 -1.03 5.62 17.89
N ARG A 70 -2.16 5.20 17.28
CA ARG A 70 -3.47 5.12 17.94
C ARG A 70 -3.52 3.93 18.90
N LYS A 71 -3.93 4.19 20.15
CA LYS A 71 -4.15 3.11 21.13
C LYS A 71 -5.38 2.29 20.74
N GLY A 72 -5.25 0.96 20.74
CA GLY A 72 -6.33 0.04 20.41
C GLY A 72 -6.56 -0.15 18.91
N THR A 73 -5.58 0.18 18.05
CA THR A 73 -5.59 -0.26 16.66
C THR A 73 -5.58 -1.78 16.59
N ASP A 74 -6.37 -2.31 15.67
CA ASP A 74 -6.47 -3.73 15.43
C ASP A 74 -5.11 -4.33 15.03
N LEU A 75 -4.81 -5.54 15.53
CA LEU A 75 -3.52 -6.18 15.34
C LEU A 75 -3.29 -6.57 13.89
N ASP A 76 -4.33 -7.01 13.18
CA ASP A 76 -4.23 -7.45 11.79
C ASP A 76 -3.97 -6.25 10.89
N LEU A 77 -4.59 -5.10 11.20
CA LEU A 77 -4.31 -3.85 10.49
C LEU A 77 -2.87 -3.39 10.70
N MET A 78 -2.36 -3.47 11.94
CA MET A 78 -0.95 -3.14 12.22
C MET A 78 0.01 -4.08 11.49
N GLU A 79 -0.31 -5.38 11.40
CA GLU A 79 0.49 -6.33 10.64
C GLU A 79 0.55 -5.95 9.16
N GLN A 80 -0.58 -5.57 8.55
CA GLN A 80 -0.59 -5.15 7.15
C GLN A 80 0.23 -3.88 6.89
N PHE A 81 0.20 -2.89 7.79
CA PHE A 81 1.10 -1.73 7.69
C PHE A 81 2.57 -2.13 7.87
N ASN A 82 2.88 -3.07 8.75
CA ASN A 82 4.25 -3.55 8.93
C ASN A 82 4.79 -4.29 7.69
N ILE A 83 3.94 -5.06 7.01
CA ILE A 83 4.26 -5.69 5.72
C ILE A 83 4.53 -4.63 4.64
N TYR A 84 3.75 -3.55 4.62
CA TYR A 84 3.95 -2.45 3.66
C TYR A 84 5.29 -1.74 3.86
N GLU A 85 5.69 -1.50 5.11
CA GLU A 85 6.91 -0.75 5.48
C GLU A 85 8.19 -1.56 5.27
N VAL A 86 8.10 -2.88 5.44
CA VAL A 86 9.19 -3.82 5.18
C VAL A 86 8.73 -4.84 4.15
N PRO A 87 8.48 -4.39 2.91
CA PRO A 87 7.92 -5.26 1.89
C PRO A 87 8.95 -6.35 1.56
N PRO A 88 8.49 -7.58 1.29
CA PRO A 88 9.40 -8.61 0.81
C PRO A 88 10.06 -8.12 -0.49
N PRO A 89 11.35 -8.45 -0.72
CA PRO A 89 12.02 -8.03 -1.94
C PRO A 89 11.19 -8.47 -3.14
N PRO A 90 10.96 -7.57 -4.13
CA PRO A 90 10.20 -7.93 -5.32
C PRO A 90 10.84 -9.18 -5.91
N ARG A 91 9.99 -10.15 -6.28
CA ARG A 91 10.48 -11.36 -6.93
C ARG A 91 11.05 -10.93 -8.27
N LEU A 92 12.37 -10.72 -8.31
CA LEU A 92 13.09 -10.51 -9.56
C LEU A 92 12.70 -11.68 -10.45
N SER A 93 11.88 -11.42 -11.45
CA SER A 93 11.64 -12.39 -12.51
C SER A 93 13.03 -12.80 -13.01
N GLY A 94 13.34 -14.09 -12.86
CA GLY A 94 14.70 -14.64 -12.99
C GLY A 94 15.22 -14.63 -14.42
N ILE A 95 15.37 -13.44 -15.02
CA ILE A 95 15.77 -13.27 -16.42
C ILE A 95 16.94 -12.29 -16.60
N HIS A 96 17.58 -11.82 -15.53
CA HIS A 96 18.77 -10.96 -15.63
C HIS A 96 20.05 -11.52 -15.00
N PHE A 97 20.09 -12.82 -14.71
CA PHE A 97 21.34 -13.54 -14.46
C PHE A 97 21.56 -14.53 -15.59
N LEU A 98 22.23 -14.09 -16.65
CA LEU A 98 23.07 -14.83 -17.60
C LEU A 98 23.23 -13.97 -18.87
N ALA A 99 24.11 -12.97 -18.79
CA ALA A 99 24.79 -12.35 -19.92
C ALA A 99 26.24 -12.13 -19.54
#